data_AF-A0A059LIU5-F1
#
_entry.id   AF-A0A059LIU5-F1
#
_cell.length_a   1.000
_cell.length_b   1.000
_cell.length_c   1.000
_cell.angle_alpha   90.00
_cell.angle_beta   90.00
_cell.angle_gamma   90.00
#
_symmetry.space_group_name_H-M   'P 1'
#
loop_
_entity.id
_entity.type
_entity.pdbx_description
1 polymer ?
#
loop_
_entity_poly.entity_id
_entity_poly.type
_entity_poly.pdbx_seq_one_letter_code
_entity_poly.pdbx_strand_id
1 'polypeptide(L)'
;MIWAAAVGPLSVLYILGWPALFLVVIMGVEIGFLVGLGVTRGTPGTGDILSATLATLLVVCYMVVVAGMTLWRYLEAYFSSMPWLGQGRELVIKGGARRYQTRCPFTGLRPTMRCPSCDCRVHDVALKPAERFATALGETVLRWDAVKAALQTQGTVAKVRSTVDQALDFRGSYVFCALSPACVGCSTWQRNFNLAPRLALMFALVALALAFLGWAFASFTDTFDAEPIQGLVEGLSVYFAAGALLLQVQAFFRVNAFLDTYRGSIPGLEPVFREPSAAPLKLLYHSFLTTPWGT
;
A
#
# COMPACT_ATOMS: atom_id res chain seq x y z
N MET A 1 12.28 10.23 -5.25
CA MET A 1 12.75 10.52 -3.88
C MET A 1 12.32 11.91 -3.39
N ILE A 2 12.61 13.00 -4.10
CA ILE A 2 12.28 14.38 -3.66
C ILE A 2 10.79 14.54 -3.29
N TRP A 3 9.88 14.05 -4.13
CA TRP A 3 8.44 14.09 -3.85
C TRP A 3 8.00 13.26 -2.64
N ALA A 4 8.67 12.13 -2.38
CA ALA A 4 8.38 11.28 -1.22
C ALA A 4 8.85 11.95 0.07
N ALA A 5 9.92 12.75 0.05
CA ALA A 5 10.36 13.53 1.20
C ALA A 5 9.43 14.75 1.45
N ALA A 6 8.99 15.44 0.40
CA ALA A 6 8.19 16.66 0.52
C ALA A 6 6.69 16.41 0.79
N VAL A 7 6.09 15.41 0.12
CA VAL A 7 4.65 15.09 0.22
C VAL A 7 4.42 13.87 1.12
N GLY A 8 5.47 13.11 1.41
CA GLY A 8 5.42 11.89 2.23
C GLY A 8 4.63 12.05 3.53
N PRO A 9 4.93 13.04 4.38
CA PRO A 9 4.22 13.21 5.64
C PRO A 9 2.71 13.40 5.47
N LEU A 10 2.29 14.16 4.45
CA LEU A 10 0.87 14.36 4.14
C LEU A 10 0.23 13.09 3.58
N SER A 11 0.95 12.35 2.72
CA SER A 11 0.46 11.10 2.16
C SER A 11 0.32 10.00 3.22
N VAL A 12 1.23 9.92 4.19
CA VAL A 12 1.15 8.97 5.31
C VAL A 12 -0.09 9.24 6.15
N LEU A 13 -0.36 10.50 6.51
CA LEU A 13 -1.56 10.89 7.25
C LEU A 13 -2.85 10.56 6.47
N TYR A 14 -2.87 10.86 5.17
CA TYR A 14 -3.99 10.55 4.28
C TYR A 14 -4.29 9.05 4.21
N ILE A 15 -3.25 8.21 4.05
CA ILE A 15 -3.40 6.77 3.88
C ILE A 15 -3.69 6.07 5.20
N LEU A 16 -2.96 6.42 6.27
CA LEU A 16 -3.09 5.75 7.55
C LEU A 16 -4.36 6.17 8.29
N GLY A 17 -4.83 7.41 8.16
CA GLY A 17 -5.99 7.88 8.91
C GLY A 17 -5.74 7.88 10.41
N TRP A 18 -6.61 7.21 11.19
CA TRP A 18 -6.47 7.10 12.65
C TRP A 18 -5.14 6.49 13.11
N PRO A 19 -4.64 5.41 12.51
CA PRO A 19 -3.29 4.90 12.77
C PRO A 19 -2.16 5.93 12.65
N ALA A 20 -2.35 7.05 11.94
CA ALA A 20 -1.34 8.10 11.87
C ALA A 20 -1.10 8.79 13.23
N LEU A 21 -2.04 8.69 14.18
CA LEU A 21 -1.85 9.20 15.56
C LEU A 21 -0.68 8.49 16.27
N PHE A 22 -0.39 7.22 15.93
CA PHE A 22 0.78 6.52 16.47
C PHE A 22 2.09 7.21 16.05
N LEU A 23 2.14 7.86 14.88
CA LEU A 23 3.31 8.61 14.46
C LEU A 23 3.54 9.84 15.34
N VAL A 24 2.47 10.51 15.77
CA VAL A 24 2.57 11.66 16.68
C VAL A 24 3.17 11.21 18.03
N VAL A 25 2.75 10.06 18.54
CA VAL A 25 3.30 9.50 19.78
C VAL A 25 4.77 9.13 19.61
N ILE A 26 5.12 8.41 18.54
CA ILE A 26 6.52 8.03 18.25
C ILE A 26 7.41 9.28 18.13
N MET A 27 6.94 10.30 17.40
CA MET A 27 7.66 11.56 17.25
C MET A 27 7.80 12.33 18.56
N GLY A 28 6.75 12.36 19.39
CA GLY A 28 6.79 13.02 20.69
C GLY A 28 7.77 12.36 21.65
N VAL A 29 7.84 11.02 21.64
CA VAL A 29 8.81 10.25 22.41
C VAL A 29 10.23 10.52 21.92
N GLU A 30 10.45 10.48 20.60
CA GLU A 30 11.76 10.74 20.00
C GLU A 30 12.27 12.15 20.30
N ILE A 31 11.43 13.16 20.09
CA ILE A 31 11.76 14.55 20.42
C ILE A 31 12.06 14.69 21.92
N GLY A 32 11.27 14.04 22.78
CA GLY A 32 11.50 14.03 24.22
C GLY A 32 12.87 13.45 24.60
N PHE A 33 13.29 12.37 23.94
CA PHE A 33 14.62 11.80 24.13
C PHE A 33 15.73 12.70 23.62
N LEU A 34 15.60 13.25 22.41
CA LEU A 34 16.60 14.16 21.83
C LEU A 34 16.78 15.43 22.66
N VAL A 35 15.68 16.02 23.16
CA VAL A 35 15.73 17.18 24.06
C VAL A 35 16.31 16.81 25.44
N GLY A 36 15.94 15.65 25.98
CA GLY A 36 16.37 15.21 27.31
C GLY A 36 17.84 14.77 27.39
N LEU A 37 18.39 14.21 26.32
CA LEU A 37 19.78 13.75 26.26
C LEU A 37 20.75 14.86 25.84
N GLY A 38 20.25 15.93 25.22
CA GLY A 38 21.07 17.00 24.67
C GLY A 38 21.81 16.57 23.40
N VAL A 39 21.73 17.38 22.35
CA VAL A 39 22.50 17.16 21.13
C VAL A 39 23.91 17.69 21.38
N THR A 40 24.92 16.83 21.38
CA THR A 40 26.32 17.21 21.62
C THR A 40 27.06 17.43 20.30
N ARG A 41 27.84 18.52 20.20
CA ARG A 41 28.62 18.89 19.00
C ARG A 41 29.74 17.89 18.67
N GLY A 42 30.03 17.75 17.38
CA GLY A 42 31.27 17.21 16.82
C GLY A 42 31.48 15.69 16.84
N THR A 43 30.61 14.92 17.49
CA THR A 43 30.66 13.45 17.46
C THR A 43 29.25 12.86 17.47
N PRO A 44 29.02 11.68 16.85
CA PRO A 44 27.74 11.00 16.94
C PRO A 44 27.35 10.83 18.41
N GLY A 45 26.33 11.57 18.83
CA GLY A 45 25.86 11.56 20.20
C GLY A 45 25.07 10.30 20.52
N THR A 46 24.77 10.09 21.79
CA THR A 46 23.85 9.02 22.21
C THR A 46 22.46 9.14 21.58
N GLY A 47 22.01 10.36 21.27
CA GLY A 47 20.76 10.63 20.54
C GLY A 47 20.79 10.07 19.12
N ASP A 48 21.81 10.41 18.35
CA ASP A 48 21.97 9.99 16.95
C ASP A 48 22.01 8.45 16.81
N ILE A 49 22.69 7.78 17.75
CA ILE A 49 22.74 6.31 17.83
C ILE A 49 21.36 5.75 18.11
N LEU A 50 20.61 6.36 19.04
CA LEU A 50 19.26 5.92 19.39
C LEU A 50 18.31 6.06 18.21
N SER A 51 18.27 7.22 17.56
CA SER A 51 17.41 7.50 16.39
C SER A 51 17.72 6.55 15.25
N ALA A 52 19.00 6.37 14.92
CA ALA A 52 19.43 5.46 13.86
C ALA A 52 19.10 3.99 14.19
N THR A 53 19.29 3.58 15.45
CA THR A 53 18.93 2.22 15.91
C THR A 53 17.43 1.99 15.83
N LEU A 54 16.62 2.95 16.29
CA LEU A 54 15.17 2.89 16.25
C LEU A 54 14.66 2.85 14.81
N ALA A 55 15.14 3.75 13.95
CA ALA A 55 14.79 3.77 12.53
C ALA A 55 15.16 2.44 11.85
N THR A 56 16.36 1.91 12.12
CA THR A 56 16.81 0.63 11.57
C THR A 56 15.95 -0.53 12.06
N LEU A 57 15.63 -0.59 13.36
CA LEU A 57 14.76 -1.62 13.93
C LEU A 57 13.36 -1.58 13.31
N LEU A 58 12.79 -0.39 13.15
CA LEU A 58 11.48 -0.20 12.50
C LEU A 58 11.52 -0.67 11.04
N VAL A 59 12.59 -0.37 10.30
CA VAL A 59 12.79 -0.84 8.93
C VAL A 59 12.94 -2.37 8.89
N VAL A 60 13.67 -2.97 9.84
CA VAL A 60 13.78 -4.44 9.95
C VAL A 60 12.42 -5.07 10.21
N CYS A 61 11.64 -4.53 11.15
CA CYS A 61 10.27 -4.97 11.40
C CYS A 61 9.40 -4.85 10.14
N TYR A 62 9.51 -3.74 9.40
CA TYR A 62 8.84 -3.57 8.11
C TYR A 62 9.23 -4.69 7.13
N MET A 63 10.53 -4.98 6.99
CA MET A 63 11.03 -6.05 6.12
C MET A 63 10.53 -7.43 6.55
N VAL A 64 10.37 -7.69 7.85
CA VAL A 64 9.76 -8.93 8.36
C VAL A 64 8.28 -9.03 7.97
N VAL A 65 7.52 -7.93 8.07
CA VAL A 65 6.11 -7.94 7.62
C VAL A 65 6.01 -8.10 6.10
N VAL A 66 6.86 -7.43 5.33
CA VAL A 66 6.96 -7.65 3.87
C VAL A 66 7.34 -9.09 3.57
N ALA A 67 8.33 -9.65 4.27
CA ALA A 67 8.73 -11.05 4.14
C ALA A 67 7.56 -11.99 4.46
N GLY A 68 6.78 -11.71 5.51
CA GLY A 68 5.56 -12.46 5.83
C GLY A 68 4.52 -12.38 4.72
N MET A 69 4.22 -11.18 4.22
CA MET A 69 3.29 -10.99 3.09
C MET A 69 3.80 -11.59 1.78
N THR A 70 5.13 -11.64 1.60
CA THR A 70 5.76 -12.23 0.42
C THR A 70 5.94 -13.74 0.55
N LEU A 71 6.10 -14.33 1.72
CA LEU A 71 6.06 -15.78 1.90
C LEU A 71 4.62 -16.29 1.83
N TRP A 72 3.66 -15.44 2.18
CA TRP A 72 2.26 -15.63 1.84
C TRP A 72 2.01 -15.65 0.31
N ARG A 73 3.01 -15.34 -0.56
CA ARG A 73 2.93 -15.28 -2.05
C ARG A 73 2.47 -16.52 -2.79
N TYR A 74 2.15 -17.63 -2.13
CA TYR A 74 1.18 -18.51 -2.78
C TYR A 74 -0.08 -17.71 -3.20
N LEU A 75 -0.45 -16.61 -2.51
CA LEU A 75 -1.44 -15.59 -2.92
C LEU A 75 -1.09 -14.71 -4.13
N GLU A 76 0.17 -14.40 -4.43
CA GLU A 76 0.51 -13.62 -5.64
C GLU A 76 0.46 -14.52 -6.89
N ALA A 77 0.72 -15.83 -6.74
CA ALA A 77 0.34 -16.81 -7.75
C ALA A 77 -1.20 -16.82 -7.99
N TYR A 78 -2.02 -16.56 -6.97
CA TYR A 78 -3.46 -16.32 -7.14
C TYR A 78 -3.81 -15.01 -7.88
N PHE A 79 -2.86 -14.08 -8.10
CA PHE A 79 -3.11 -12.92 -8.98
C PHE A 79 -3.06 -13.30 -10.46
N SER A 80 -2.20 -14.25 -10.83
CA SER A 80 -2.20 -14.79 -12.20
C SER A 80 -3.49 -15.56 -12.49
N SER A 81 -4.10 -16.19 -11.48
CA SER A 81 -5.37 -16.88 -11.61
C SER A 81 -6.60 -16.00 -11.32
N MET A 82 -6.43 -14.86 -10.62
CA MET A 82 -7.47 -14.01 -10.02
C MET A 82 -8.72 -14.82 -9.67
N PRO A 83 -8.84 -15.44 -8.49
CA PRO A 83 -9.84 -16.49 -8.25
C PRO A 83 -11.30 -16.07 -8.55
N TRP A 84 -11.62 -14.77 -8.45
CA TRP A 84 -12.92 -14.22 -8.87
C TRP A 84 -13.14 -14.12 -10.39
N LEU A 85 -12.09 -14.17 -11.23
CA LEU A 85 -12.19 -14.32 -12.69
C LEU A 85 -12.68 -15.72 -13.09
N GLY A 86 -12.28 -16.77 -12.37
CA GLY A 86 -12.77 -18.14 -12.60
C GLY A 86 -14.28 -18.27 -12.40
N GLN A 87 -14.83 -17.55 -11.42
CA GLN A 87 -16.27 -17.47 -11.12
C GLN A 87 -17.08 -16.71 -12.20
N GLY A 88 -16.43 -15.91 -13.02
CA GLY A 88 -17.07 -15.04 -14.02
C GLY A 88 -17.07 -15.58 -15.46
N ARG A 89 -16.45 -16.74 -15.72
CA ARG A 89 -16.11 -17.19 -17.09
C ARG A 89 -16.81 -18.45 -17.58
N GLU A 90 -17.40 -19.28 -16.71
CA GLU A 90 -18.02 -20.52 -17.18
C GLU A 90 -19.44 -20.30 -17.72
N LEU A 91 -19.55 -20.44 -19.04
CA LEU A 91 -20.80 -20.50 -19.77
C LEU A 91 -21.35 -21.93 -19.62
N VAL A 92 -22.15 -22.17 -18.58
CA VAL A 92 -22.73 -23.50 -18.36
C VAL A 92 -23.91 -23.70 -19.33
N ILE A 93 -23.75 -24.63 -20.26
CA ILE A 93 -24.87 -25.10 -21.09
C ILE A 93 -25.60 -26.16 -20.27
N LYS A 94 -26.76 -25.81 -19.71
CA LYS A 94 -27.62 -26.76 -18.97
C LYS A 94 -29.02 -26.77 -19.61
N GLY A 95 -29.41 -27.90 -20.18
CA GLY A 95 -30.75 -28.10 -20.77
C GLY A 95 -30.99 -27.31 -22.07
N GLY A 96 -30.00 -27.20 -22.97
CA GLY A 96 -30.18 -26.54 -24.28
C GLY A 96 -30.23 -25.00 -24.25
N ALA A 97 -30.26 -24.38 -23.07
CA ALA A 97 -30.16 -22.95 -22.90
C ALA A 97 -28.75 -22.54 -22.41
N ARG A 98 -28.15 -21.54 -23.05
CA ARG A 98 -26.94 -20.86 -22.54
C ARG A 98 -27.33 -20.06 -21.30
N ARG A 99 -27.11 -20.59 -20.09
CA ARG A 99 -27.35 -19.86 -18.84
C ARG A 99 -26.01 -19.44 -18.24
N TYR A 100 -25.77 -18.14 -18.19
CA TYR A 100 -24.69 -17.60 -17.38
C TYR A 100 -25.00 -17.90 -15.91
N GLN A 101 -24.10 -18.58 -15.20
CA GLN A 101 -24.21 -18.83 -13.76
C GLN A 101 -23.97 -17.56 -12.92
N THR A 102 -23.78 -16.42 -13.60
CA THR A 102 -23.05 -15.23 -13.15
C THR A 102 -23.81 -14.44 -12.09
N ARG A 103 -23.58 -14.78 -10.83
CA ARG A 103 -23.71 -13.82 -9.71
C ARG A 103 -22.36 -13.12 -9.54
N CYS A 104 -22.39 -11.85 -9.15
CA CYS A 104 -21.20 -11.11 -8.77
C CYS A 104 -20.53 -11.81 -7.58
N PRO A 105 -19.23 -12.13 -7.62
CA PRO A 105 -18.55 -12.86 -6.55
C PRO A 105 -18.45 -12.05 -5.24
N PHE A 106 -18.62 -10.73 -5.32
CA PHE A 106 -18.53 -9.82 -4.18
C PHE A 106 -19.88 -9.46 -3.56
N THR A 107 -20.99 -9.58 -4.31
CA THR A 107 -22.32 -9.16 -3.82
C THR A 107 -23.38 -10.24 -3.91
N GLY A 108 -23.14 -11.33 -4.65
CA GLY A 108 -24.14 -12.36 -4.94
C GLY A 108 -25.27 -11.89 -5.89
N LEU A 109 -25.28 -10.62 -6.30
CA LEU A 109 -26.29 -10.03 -7.17
C LEU A 109 -25.95 -10.22 -8.65
N ARG A 110 -26.90 -9.93 -9.55
CA ARG A 110 -26.68 -10.03 -11.00
C ARG A 110 -25.70 -8.95 -11.49
N PRO A 111 -24.59 -9.29 -12.18
CA PRO A 111 -23.65 -8.29 -12.68
C PRO A 111 -24.32 -7.27 -13.60
N THR A 112 -24.01 -5.99 -13.38
CA THR A 112 -24.51 -4.86 -14.18
C THR A 112 -23.39 -4.18 -14.97
N MET A 113 -22.12 -4.41 -14.61
CA MET A 113 -20.96 -3.77 -15.23
C MET A 113 -19.76 -4.71 -15.34
N ARG A 114 -18.70 -4.25 -16.01
CA ARG A 114 -17.40 -4.92 -16.03
C ARG A 114 -16.37 -4.08 -15.29
N CYS A 115 -15.55 -4.74 -14.47
CA CYS A 115 -14.40 -4.11 -13.84
C CYS A 115 -13.44 -3.66 -14.94
N PRO A 116 -13.09 -2.38 -15.03
CA PRO A 116 -12.19 -1.94 -16.09
C PRO A 116 -10.81 -2.60 -15.86
N SER A 117 -10.35 -2.74 -14.61
CA SER A 117 -9.03 -3.32 -14.32
C SER A 117 -8.89 -4.78 -14.76
N CYS A 118 -9.83 -5.68 -14.45
CA CYS A 118 -9.69 -7.12 -14.71
C CYS A 118 -10.71 -7.72 -15.69
N ASP A 119 -11.61 -6.90 -16.27
CA ASP A 119 -12.74 -7.29 -17.11
C ASP A 119 -13.75 -8.26 -16.44
N CYS A 120 -13.63 -8.51 -15.13
CA CYS A 120 -14.58 -9.31 -14.36
C CYS A 120 -15.96 -8.66 -14.39
N ARG A 121 -17.02 -9.46 -14.65
CA ARG A 121 -18.40 -8.99 -14.53
C ARG A 121 -18.78 -8.87 -13.06
N VAL A 122 -19.09 -7.65 -12.63
CA VAL A 122 -19.45 -7.33 -11.24
C VAL A 122 -20.73 -6.50 -11.19
N HIS A 123 -21.36 -6.47 -10.02
CA HIS A 123 -22.44 -5.52 -9.75
C HIS A 123 -21.84 -4.13 -9.50
N ASP A 124 -22.56 -3.07 -9.85
CA ASP A 124 -22.13 -1.67 -9.65
C ASP A 124 -21.71 -1.34 -8.21
N VAL A 125 -22.44 -1.85 -7.20
CA VAL A 125 -22.10 -1.74 -5.78
C VAL A 125 -20.72 -2.32 -5.44
N ALA A 126 -20.22 -3.28 -6.23
CA ALA A 126 -18.88 -3.86 -6.06
C ALA A 126 -17.79 -3.06 -6.80
N LEU A 127 -18.13 -2.01 -7.54
CA LEU A 127 -17.16 -1.08 -8.10
C LEU A 127 -16.89 0.03 -7.09
N LYS A 128 -15.62 0.25 -6.81
CA LYS A 128 -15.16 1.42 -6.06
C LYS A 128 -15.08 2.61 -7.02
N PRO A 129 -15.62 3.78 -6.64
CA PRO A 129 -15.37 5.01 -7.40
C PRO A 129 -13.88 5.34 -7.39
N ALA A 130 -13.46 6.26 -8.25
CA ALA A 130 -12.10 6.76 -8.24
C ALA A 130 -11.77 7.38 -6.88
N GLU A 131 -10.66 6.98 -6.27
CA GLU A 131 -10.21 7.60 -5.03
C GLU A 131 -9.74 9.04 -5.31
N ARG A 132 -9.89 9.92 -4.31
CA ARG A 132 -9.33 11.27 -4.37
C ARG A 132 -7.82 11.11 -4.59
N PHE A 133 -7.27 11.85 -5.55
CA PHE A 133 -5.85 11.77 -5.94
C PHE A 133 -5.42 10.54 -6.75
N ALA A 134 -6.34 9.77 -7.33
CA ALA A 134 -6.00 8.67 -8.26
C ALA A 134 -5.12 9.12 -9.45
N THR A 135 -5.24 10.39 -9.87
CA THR A 135 -4.46 11.03 -10.95
C THR A 135 -3.46 12.07 -10.43
N ALA A 136 -3.14 12.07 -9.13
CA ALA A 136 -2.16 12.98 -8.56
C ALA A 136 -0.72 12.52 -8.85
N LEU A 137 0.27 13.30 -8.36
CA LEU A 137 1.70 13.02 -8.48
C LEU A 137 2.04 11.54 -8.26
N GLY A 138 3.00 11.04 -9.05
CA GLY A 138 3.41 9.65 -8.99
C GLY A 138 2.40 8.69 -9.63
N GLU A 139 2.00 8.98 -10.87
CA GLU A 139 1.15 8.08 -11.65
C GLU A 139 1.84 6.73 -11.89
N THR A 140 1.10 5.65 -11.77
CA THR A 140 1.53 4.31 -12.17
C THR A 140 0.44 3.62 -12.98
N VAL A 141 0.88 2.90 -14.00
CA VAL A 141 0.04 1.96 -14.73
C VAL A 141 -0.09 0.69 -13.90
N LEU A 142 -1.31 0.31 -13.56
CA LEU A 142 -1.56 -0.82 -12.65
C LEU A 142 -1.45 -2.19 -13.33
N ARG A 143 -1.57 -2.25 -14.67
CA ARG A 143 -1.51 -3.50 -15.45
C ARG A 143 -0.46 -3.44 -16.57
N TRP A 144 0.81 -3.34 -16.17
CA TRP A 144 1.93 -3.44 -17.11
C TRP A 144 1.93 -4.75 -17.92
N ASP A 145 1.41 -5.85 -17.37
CA ASP A 145 1.30 -7.11 -18.11
C ASP A 145 0.28 -7.04 -19.24
N ALA A 146 -0.83 -6.31 -19.06
CA ALA A 146 -1.80 -6.08 -20.12
C ALA A 146 -1.22 -5.18 -21.22
N VAL A 147 -0.43 -4.18 -20.84
CA VAL A 147 0.31 -3.34 -21.79
C VAL A 147 1.33 -4.17 -22.57
N LYS A 148 2.12 -5.01 -21.89
CA LYS A 148 3.08 -5.91 -22.55
C LYS A 148 2.38 -6.90 -23.48
N ALA A 149 1.28 -7.50 -23.06
CA ALA A 149 0.49 -8.39 -23.90
C ALA A 149 -0.08 -7.65 -25.13
N ALA A 150 -0.59 -6.43 -24.95
CA ALA A 150 -1.06 -5.59 -26.05
C ALA A 150 0.06 -5.27 -27.05
N LEU A 151 1.27 -4.99 -26.56
CA LEU A 151 2.47 -4.76 -27.39
C LEU A 151 2.95 -6.01 -28.14
N GLN A 152 2.65 -7.20 -27.63
CA GLN A 152 2.99 -8.48 -28.28
C GLN A 152 1.96 -8.92 -29.33
N THR A 153 0.81 -8.26 -29.39
CA THR A 153 -0.25 -8.60 -30.37
C THR A 153 0.18 -8.21 -31.78
N GLN A 154 0.06 -9.14 -32.73
CA GLN A 154 0.20 -8.81 -34.15
C GLN A 154 -1.04 -8.09 -34.66
N GLY A 155 -0.84 -6.96 -35.34
CA GLY A 155 -1.93 -6.15 -35.89
C GLY A 155 -1.42 -4.86 -36.52
N THR A 156 -2.33 -4.05 -37.06
CA THR A 156 -2.00 -2.72 -37.54
C THR A 156 -1.56 -1.82 -36.38
N VAL A 157 -0.58 -0.95 -36.61
CA VAL A 157 -0.01 -0.04 -35.59
C VAL A 157 -1.09 0.74 -34.86
N ALA A 158 -2.14 1.20 -35.56
CA ALA A 158 -3.26 1.91 -34.96
C ALA A 158 -4.05 1.07 -33.95
N LYS A 159 -4.28 -0.22 -34.24
CA LYS A 159 -5.01 -1.14 -33.35
C LYS A 159 -4.17 -1.55 -32.14
N VAL A 160 -2.86 -1.77 -32.34
CA VAL A 160 -1.93 -2.03 -31.23
C VAL A 160 -1.89 -0.81 -30.30
N ARG A 161 -1.76 0.39 -30.87
CA ARG A 161 -1.78 1.65 -30.12
C ARG A 161 -3.08 1.85 -29.34
N SER A 162 -4.25 1.67 -29.96
CA SER A 162 -5.52 1.79 -29.25
C SER A 162 -5.66 0.79 -28.10
N THR A 163 -5.14 -0.43 -28.27
CA THR A 163 -5.19 -1.48 -27.23
C THR A 163 -4.22 -1.16 -26.09
N VAL A 164 -3.05 -0.61 -26.41
CA VAL A 164 -2.09 -0.11 -25.42
C VAL A 164 -2.67 1.07 -24.66
N ASP A 165 -3.27 2.04 -25.35
CA ASP A 165 -3.87 3.22 -24.72
C ASP A 165 -5.01 2.82 -23.76
N GLN A 166 -5.85 1.86 -24.13
CA GLN A 166 -6.87 1.28 -23.25
C GLN A 166 -6.27 0.54 -22.04
N ALA A 167 -5.14 -0.15 -22.22
CA ALA A 167 -4.44 -0.82 -21.12
C ALA A 167 -3.70 0.15 -20.19
N LEU A 168 -3.25 1.29 -20.72
CA LEU A 168 -2.61 2.39 -19.99
C LEU A 168 -3.62 3.29 -19.26
N ASP A 169 -4.90 3.24 -19.65
CA ASP A 169 -5.97 4.04 -19.04
C ASP A 169 -6.20 3.72 -17.55
N PHE A 170 -5.65 2.60 -17.06
CA PHE A 170 -5.59 2.25 -15.64
C PHE A 170 -4.54 3.06 -14.88
N ARG A 171 -4.95 4.19 -14.32
CA ARG A 171 -4.09 5.07 -13.52
C ARG A 171 -4.31 4.90 -12.01
N GLY A 172 -3.22 4.93 -11.26
CA GLY A 172 -3.25 5.12 -9.81
C GLY A 172 -2.08 5.99 -9.37
N SER A 173 -2.15 6.52 -8.16
CA SER A 173 -1.03 7.22 -7.54
C SER A 173 -0.33 6.31 -6.54
N TYR A 174 0.96 6.06 -6.74
CA TYR A 174 1.74 5.35 -5.72
C TYR A 174 2.05 6.24 -4.51
N VAL A 175 2.00 7.56 -4.65
CA VAL A 175 2.23 8.51 -3.53
C VAL A 175 1.08 8.48 -2.55
N PHE A 176 -0.17 8.44 -3.04
CA PHE A 176 -1.37 8.43 -2.20
C PHE A 176 -2.01 7.05 -2.03
N CYS A 177 -1.40 6.00 -2.62
CA CYS A 177 -2.00 4.67 -2.73
C CYS A 177 -3.44 4.69 -3.29
N ALA A 178 -3.73 5.68 -4.13
CA ALA A 178 -5.04 5.96 -4.69
C ALA A 178 -5.21 5.27 -6.05
N LEU A 179 -6.42 4.79 -6.34
CA LEU A 179 -6.72 3.97 -7.51
C LEU A 179 -7.84 4.57 -8.35
N SER A 180 -7.74 4.41 -9.67
CA SER A 180 -8.86 4.57 -10.60
C SER A 180 -9.99 3.59 -10.28
N PRO A 181 -11.21 3.79 -10.81
CA PRO A 181 -12.34 2.91 -10.55
C PRO A 181 -12.01 1.44 -10.84
N ALA A 182 -12.30 0.54 -9.91
CA ALA A 182 -12.05 -0.89 -10.03
C ALA A 182 -12.99 -1.70 -9.12
N CYS A 183 -13.14 -3.01 -9.36
CA CYS A 183 -13.89 -3.87 -8.45
C CYS A 183 -13.18 -4.01 -7.10
N VAL A 184 -13.92 -4.35 -6.04
CA VAL A 184 -13.38 -4.51 -4.68
C VAL A 184 -12.13 -5.40 -4.65
N GLY A 185 -12.14 -6.54 -5.34
CA GLY A 185 -10.97 -7.43 -5.39
C GLY A 185 -9.72 -6.79 -6.02
N CYS A 186 -9.87 -6.12 -7.17
CA CYS A 186 -8.74 -5.43 -7.81
C CYS A 186 -8.27 -4.23 -7.01
N SER A 187 -9.20 -3.47 -6.42
CA SER A 187 -8.88 -2.33 -5.56
C SER A 187 -8.07 -2.75 -4.34
N THR A 188 -8.56 -3.74 -3.57
CA THR A 188 -7.86 -4.27 -2.41
C THR A 188 -6.49 -4.83 -2.78
N TRP A 189 -6.40 -5.60 -3.87
CA TRP A 189 -5.14 -6.21 -4.26
C TRP A 189 -4.11 -5.18 -4.72
N GLN A 190 -4.47 -4.31 -5.67
CA GLN A 190 -3.56 -3.28 -6.20
C GLN A 190 -3.10 -2.32 -5.10
N ARG A 191 -3.98 -1.93 -4.18
CA ARG A 191 -3.61 -1.04 -3.10
C ARG A 191 -2.62 -1.70 -2.13
N ASN A 192 -2.90 -2.92 -1.68
CA ASN A 192 -2.17 -3.52 -0.55
C ASN A 192 -0.97 -4.39 -0.96
N PHE A 193 -0.91 -4.90 -2.20
CA PHE A 193 0.22 -5.69 -2.69
C PHE A 193 1.12 -4.95 -3.69
N ASN A 194 0.65 -3.83 -4.26
CA ASN A 194 1.42 -3.08 -5.25
C ASN A 194 1.73 -1.66 -4.77
N LEU A 195 0.72 -0.81 -4.53
CA LEU A 195 0.95 0.60 -4.19
C LEU A 195 1.54 0.79 -2.79
N ALA A 196 0.91 0.23 -1.75
CA ALA A 196 1.34 0.41 -0.37
C ALA A 196 2.75 -0.15 -0.11
N PRO A 197 3.14 -1.35 -0.57
CA PRO A 197 4.50 -1.85 -0.38
C PRO A 197 5.55 -1.00 -1.10
N ARG A 198 5.25 -0.47 -2.29
CA ARG A 198 6.15 0.44 -3.02
C ARG A 198 6.34 1.75 -2.29
N LEU A 199 5.27 2.33 -1.76
CA LEU A 199 5.36 3.56 -0.96
C LEU A 199 6.09 3.32 0.36
N ALA A 200 5.79 2.22 1.06
CA ALA A 200 6.49 1.82 2.28
C ALA A 200 7.99 1.63 2.02
N LEU A 201 8.37 1.02 0.89
CA LEU A 201 9.76 0.91 0.47
C LEU A 201 10.40 2.30 0.24
N MET A 202 9.70 3.21 -0.43
CA MET A 202 10.20 4.58 -0.60
C MET A 202 10.43 5.27 0.75
N PHE A 203 9.52 5.11 1.72
CA PHE A 203 9.70 5.66 3.07
C PHE A 203 10.85 5.00 3.82
N ALA A 204 10.99 3.67 3.76
CA ALA A 204 12.11 2.97 4.37
C ALA A 204 13.46 3.45 3.81
N LEU A 205 13.57 3.65 2.49
CA LEU A 205 14.78 4.17 1.86
C LEU A 205 15.08 5.61 2.27
N VAL A 206 14.05 6.48 2.32
CA VAL A 206 14.20 7.86 2.82
C VAL A 206 14.62 7.86 4.28
N ALA A 207 14.03 7.01 5.12
CA ALA A 207 14.37 6.88 6.53
C ALA A 207 15.85 6.50 6.72
N LEU A 208 16.32 5.46 6.02
CA LEU A 208 17.72 5.05 6.09
C LEU A 208 18.64 6.17 5.59
N ALA A 209 18.32 6.81 4.46
CA ALA A 209 19.12 7.90 3.93
C ALA A 209 19.25 9.06 4.93
N LEU A 210 18.17 9.41 5.63
CA LEU A 210 18.17 10.44 6.66
C LEU A 210 18.93 10.01 7.92
N ALA A 211 18.74 8.77 8.39
CA ALA A 211 19.44 8.23 9.55
C ALA A 211 20.97 8.23 9.38
N PHE A 212 21.46 7.98 8.16
CA PHE A 212 22.90 8.02 7.87
C PHE A 212 23.43 9.41 7.48
N LEU A 213 22.55 10.38 7.23
CA LEU A 213 22.96 11.72 6.80
C LEU A 213 23.73 12.46 7.91
N GLY A 214 23.26 12.37 9.16
CA GLY A 214 23.95 12.98 10.31
C GLY A 214 25.38 12.47 10.48
N TRP A 215 25.59 11.17 10.25
CA TRP A 215 26.89 10.51 10.33
C TRP A 215 27.81 10.88 9.15
N ALA A 216 27.26 10.96 7.94
CA ALA A 216 28.01 11.29 6.73
C ALA A 216 28.50 12.75 6.70
N PHE A 217 27.81 13.65 7.40
CA PHE A 217 28.12 15.09 7.45
C PHE A 217 28.51 15.58 8.85
N ALA A 218 28.83 14.68 9.79
CA ALA A 218 29.22 15.01 11.17
C ALA A 218 30.42 15.98 11.25
N SER A 219 31.31 15.97 10.25
CA SER A 219 32.43 16.93 10.18
C SER A 219 32.02 18.34 9.75
N PHE A 220 30.84 18.52 9.16
CA PHE A 220 30.31 19.81 8.70
C PHE A 220 29.37 20.46 9.72
N THR A 221 28.75 19.68 10.59
CA THR A 221 27.80 20.18 11.62
C THR A 221 28.49 21.11 12.62
N ASP A 222 29.76 20.86 12.94
CA ASP A 222 30.60 21.74 13.78
C ASP A 222 30.85 23.13 13.17
N THR A 223 30.74 23.26 11.85
CA THR A 223 31.09 24.51 11.15
C THR A 223 29.89 25.44 10.96
N PHE A 224 28.66 24.93 11.05
CA PHE A 224 27.45 25.64 10.59
C PHE A 224 26.30 25.72 11.60
N ASP A 225 26.52 25.42 12.88
CA ASP A 225 25.47 25.46 13.93
C ASP A 225 24.23 24.64 13.52
N ALA A 226 24.47 23.44 12.97
CA ALA A 226 23.47 22.62 12.30
C ALA A 226 22.64 21.72 13.24
N GLU A 227 22.72 21.92 14.56
CA GLU A 227 22.01 21.12 15.58
C GLU A 227 20.49 21.00 15.31
N PRO A 228 19.75 22.08 14.96
CA PRO A 228 18.31 21.98 14.70
C PRO A 228 18.00 21.18 13.43
N ILE A 229 18.91 21.24 12.45
CA ILE A 229 18.77 20.52 11.18
C ILE A 229 19.03 19.04 11.41
N GLN A 230 20.02 18.69 12.24
CA GLN A 230 20.32 17.32 12.61
C GLN A 230 19.15 16.66 13.35
N GLY A 231 18.63 17.30 14.40
CA GLY A 231 17.46 16.79 15.13
C GLY A 231 16.21 16.64 14.26
N LEU A 232 16.02 17.54 13.28
CA LEU A 232 14.95 17.42 12.29
C LEU A 232 15.15 16.20 11.37
N VAL A 233 16.37 15.97 10.88
CA VAL A 233 16.71 14.84 10.01
C VAL A 233 16.53 13.51 10.74
N GLU A 234 16.98 13.43 12.00
CA GLU A 234 16.82 12.26 12.85
C GLU A 234 15.34 11.97 13.15
N GLY A 235 14.58 12.99 13.55
CA GLY A 235 13.14 12.85 13.75
C GLY A 235 12.41 12.42 12.47
N LEU A 236 12.76 12.99 11.32
CA LEU A 236 12.18 12.58 10.03
C LEU A 236 12.57 11.13 9.67
N SER A 237 13.77 10.68 10.03
CA SER A 237 14.19 9.28 9.80
C SER A 237 13.28 8.30 10.53
N VAL A 238 12.99 8.55 11.81
CA VAL A 238 12.09 7.73 12.63
C VAL A 238 10.66 7.83 12.12
N TYR A 239 10.20 9.03 11.74
CA TYR A 239 8.88 9.25 11.14
C TYR A 239 8.66 8.37 9.91
N PHE A 240 9.59 8.41 8.95
CA PHE A 240 9.47 7.64 7.71
C PHE A 240 9.61 6.13 7.96
N ALA A 241 10.46 5.71 8.89
CA ALA A 241 10.60 4.29 9.25
C ALA A 241 9.31 3.74 9.90
N ALA A 242 8.73 4.49 10.84
CA ALA A 242 7.46 4.16 11.47
C ALA A 242 6.31 4.18 10.44
N GLY A 243 6.30 5.17 9.54
CA GLY A 243 5.32 5.29 8.46
C GLY A 243 5.37 4.08 7.52
N ALA A 244 6.56 3.61 7.15
CA ALA A 244 6.74 2.40 6.34
C ALA A 244 6.15 1.16 7.03
N LEU A 245 6.47 0.96 8.31
CA LEU A 245 5.96 -0.17 9.09
C LEU A 245 4.42 -0.13 9.22
N LEU A 246 3.87 1.01 9.64
CA LEU A 246 2.42 1.17 9.85
C LEU A 246 1.64 0.98 8.55
N LEU A 247 2.16 1.50 7.43
CA LEU A 247 1.54 1.35 6.11
C LEU A 247 1.52 -0.13 5.69
N GLN A 248 2.60 -0.85 5.96
CA GLN A 248 2.68 -2.29 5.64
C GLN A 248 1.77 -3.13 6.54
N VAL A 249 1.68 -2.81 7.84
CA VAL A 249 0.73 -3.45 8.78
C VAL A 249 -0.71 -3.21 8.36
N GLN A 250 -1.03 -1.97 7.94
CA GLN A 250 -2.36 -1.63 7.42
C GLN A 250 -2.69 -2.47 6.18
N ALA A 251 -1.75 -2.57 5.24
CA ALA A 251 -1.90 -3.36 4.03
C ALA A 251 -2.17 -4.83 4.36
N PHE A 252 -1.41 -5.41 5.29
CA PHE A 252 -1.60 -6.77 5.77
C PHE A 252 -3.00 -7.01 6.36
N PHE A 253 -3.45 -6.13 7.27
CA PHE A 253 -4.78 -6.26 7.88
C PHE A 253 -5.91 -6.11 6.88
N ARG A 254 -5.80 -5.20 5.92
CA ARG A 254 -6.81 -5.01 4.86
C ARG A 254 -6.94 -6.22 3.95
N VAL A 255 -5.81 -6.85 3.61
CA VAL A 255 -5.81 -8.09 2.84
C VAL A 255 -6.47 -9.21 3.64
N ASN A 256 -6.06 -9.40 4.90
CA ASN A 256 -6.63 -10.44 5.74
C ASN A 256 -8.15 -10.26 5.92
N ALA A 257 -8.62 -9.03 6.15
CA ALA A 257 -10.04 -8.72 6.24
C ALA A 257 -10.81 -9.05 4.96
N PHE A 258 -10.23 -8.75 3.79
CA PHE A 258 -10.83 -9.09 2.50
C PHE A 258 -10.96 -10.61 2.34
N LEU A 259 -9.91 -11.37 2.67
CA LEU A 259 -9.93 -12.82 2.58
C LEU A 259 -10.99 -13.43 3.51
N ASP A 260 -11.07 -12.96 4.75
CA ASP A 260 -12.07 -13.46 5.70
C ASP A 260 -13.50 -13.11 5.28
N THR A 261 -13.71 -11.91 4.72
CA THR A 261 -15.03 -11.46 4.24
C THR A 261 -15.53 -12.29 3.06
N TYR A 262 -14.65 -12.60 2.10
CA TYR A 262 -15.04 -13.20 0.82
C TYR A 262 -14.74 -14.70 0.68
N ARG A 263 -14.13 -15.36 1.66
CA ARG A 263 -13.85 -16.82 1.61
C ARG A 263 -15.08 -17.69 1.32
N GLY A 264 -16.26 -17.26 1.77
CA GLY A 264 -17.50 -18.00 1.57
C GLY A 264 -18.03 -17.92 0.14
N SER A 265 -17.69 -16.85 -0.60
CA SER A 265 -18.16 -16.63 -1.97
C SER A 265 -17.10 -16.90 -3.03
N ILE A 266 -15.82 -16.87 -2.66
CA ILE A 266 -14.69 -17.10 -3.56
C ILE A 266 -13.83 -18.25 -2.98
N PRO A 267 -13.97 -19.48 -3.52
CA PRO A 267 -13.18 -20.64 -3.09
C PRO A 267 -11.67 -20.38 -3.22
N GLY A 268 -10.90 -20.84 -2.23
CA GLY A 268 -9.43 -20.70 -2.22
C GLY A 268 -8.91 -19.43 -1.58
N LEU A 269 -9.78 -18.55 -1.05
CA LEU A 269 -9.34 -17.44 -0.19
C LEU A 269 -9.25 -17.92 1.26
N GLU A 270 -8.04 -17.92 1.82
CA GLU A 270 -7.78 -18.31 3.21
C GLU A 270 -7.12 -17.15 3.98
N PRO A 271 -7.77 -16.59 5.02
CA PRO A 271 -7.15 -15.58 5.87
C PRO A 271 -6.08 -16.21 6.77
N VAL A 272 -5.04 -15.43 7.11
CA VAL A 272 -3.97 -15.86 8.04
C VAL A 272 -4.50 -15.97 9.46
N PHE A 273 -5.41 -15.06 9.84
CA PHE A 273 -6.02 -15.06 11.16
C PHE A 273 -7.46 -14.59 11.07
N ARG A 274 -8.29 -15.04 12.01
CA ARG A 274 -9.63 -14.49 12.20
C ARG A 274 -9.55 -13.18 12.97
N GLU A 275 -10.56 -12.35 12.80
CA GLU A 275 -10.70 -11.11 13.56
C GLU A 275 -10.48 -11.35 15.07
N PRO A 276 -9.60 -10.56 15.72
CA PRO A 276 -9.30 -10.75 17.13
C PRO A 276 -10.54 -10.51 18.01
N SER A 277 -10.76 -11.39 19.00
CA SER A 277 -11.89 -11.32 19.92
C SER A 277 -11.66 -10.35 21.09
N ALA A 278 -10.40 -10.13 21.47
CA ALA A 278 -10.06 -9.23 22.57
C ALA A 278 -10.30 -7.76 22.18
N ALA A 279 -11.07 -7.05 23.00
CA ALA A 279 -11.48 -5.66 22.76
C ALA A 279 -10.36 -4.70 22.32
N PRO A 280 -9.17 -4.64 22.98
CA PRO A 280 -8.12 -3.70 22.57
C PRO A 280 -7.52 -4.05 21.20
N LEU A 281 -7.30 -5.34 20.93
CA LEU A 281 -6.78 -5.81 19.65
C LEU A 281 -7.80 -5.64 18.53
N LYS A 282 -9.08 -5.83 18.83
CA LYS A 282 -10.19 -5.57 17.91
C LYS A 282 -10.29 -4.10 17.53
N LEU A 283 -10.19 -3.20 18.50
CA LEU A 283 -10.19 -1.76 18.26
C LEU A 283 -8.99 -1.35 17.38
N LEU A 284 -7.80 -1.87 17.70
CA LEU A 284 -6.60 -1.63 16.89
C LEU A 284 -6.78 -2.15 15.46
N TYR A 285 -7.26 -3.38 15.30
CA TYR A 285 -7.51 -3.97 13.98
C TYR A 285 -8.48 -3.10 13.16
N HIS A 286 -9.62 -2.70 13.73
CA HIS A 286 -10.59 -1.87 13.03
C HIS A 286 -10.06 -0.46 12.71
N SER A 287 -9.20 0.13 13.55
CA SER A 287 -8.62 1.45 13.26
C SER A 287 -7.75 1.41 12.00
N PHE A 288 -7.04 0.32 11.74
CA PHE A 288 -6.30 0.12 10.48
C PHE A 288 -7.20 -0.17 9.28
N LEU A 289 -8.36 -0.79 9.48
CA LEU A 289 -9.33 -1.04 8.40
C LEU A 289 -10.06 0.24 7.97
N THR A 290 -10.35 1.13 8.91
CA THR A 290 -11.11 2.36 8.67
C THR A 290 -10.19 3.52 8.26
N THR A 291 -10.07 3.76 6.95
CA THR A 291 -9.45 5.00 6.45
C THR A 291 -10.53 6.02 6.11
N PRO A 292 -10.57 7.18 6.78
CA PRO A 292 -11.62 8.17 6.56
C PRO A 292 -11.56 8.85 5.18
N TRP A 293 -10.42 8.74 4.48
CA TRP A 293 -10.17 9.51 3.26
C TRP A 293 -10.34 8.72 1.94
N GLY A 294 -10.76 7.45 2.03
CA GLY A 294 -10.89 6.50 0.90
C GLY A 294 -12.32 6.15 0.50
N THR A 295 -13.32 6.91 0.95
CA THR A 295 -14.72 6.82 0.52
C THR A 295 -15.17 8.08 -0.18
#